data_AF-A0A9E2UZL6-F1
#
_entry.id   AF-A0A9E2UZL6-F1
#
_cell.length_a   1.000
_cell.length_b   1.000
_cell.length_c   1.000
_cell.angle_alpha   90.00
_cell.angle_beta   90.00
_cell.angle_gamma   90.00
#
_symmetry.space_group_name_H-M   'P 1'
#
loop_
_entity.id
_entity.type
_entity.pdbx_description
1 polymer ?
#
loop_
_entity_poly.entity_id
_entity_poly.type
_entity_poly.pdbx_seq_one_letter_code
_entity_poly.pdbx_strand_id
1 'polypeptide(L)'
;RQTPEQIVAAAVQEDADVIAMSVLSGAHNYLFPRVMELVKEKGITDVLVMGGGIIPDEDIPPLKSAGIAAIFGPGTDTGDIISFIRENVRKN
;
A
#
# COMPACT_ATOMS: atom_id res chain seq x y z
N ARG A 1 -0.87 -17.00 2.06
CA ARG A 1 -0.03 -15.79 2.25
C ARG A 1 0.45 -15.37 0.87
N GLN A 2 0.15 -14.17 0.42
CA GLN A 2 0.71 -13.64 -0.83
C GLN A 2 2.12 -13.12 -0.55
N THR A 3 3.07 -13.36 -1.45
CA THR A 3 4.40 -12.73 -1.38
C THR A 3 4.35 -11.33 -2.00
N PRO A 4 5.27 -10.42 -1.64
CA PRO A 4 5.39 -9.12 -2.30
C PRO A 4 5.45 -9.22 -3.83
N GLU A 5 6.15 -10.22 -4.36
CA GLU A 5 6.28 -10.46 -5.80
C GLU A 5 4.93 -10.82 -6.44
N GLN A 6 4.11 -11.64 -5.75
CA GLN A 6 2.77 -11.99 -6.21
C GLN A 6 1.83 -10.78 -6.21
N ILE A 7 1.92 -9.92 -5.19
CA ILE A 7 1.10 -8.70 -5.09
C ILE A 7 1.41 -7.76 -6.26
N VAL A 8 2.68 -7.49 -6.51
CA VAL A 8 3.08 -6.58 -7.60
C VAL A 8 2.81 -7.20 -8.97
N ALA A 9 3.01 -8.52 -9.13
CA ALA A 9 2.66 -9.19 -10.37
C ALA A 9 1.17 -9.11 -10.69
N ALA A 10 0.29 -9.30 -9.69
CA ALA A 10 -1.15 -9.15 -9.86
C ALA A 10 -1.53 -7.72 -10.25
N ALA A 11 -0.97 -6.72 -9.55
CA ALA A 11 -1.24 -5.32 -9.87
C ALA A 11 -0.89 -4.95 -11.33
N VAL A 12 0.21 -5.48 -11.86
CA VAL A 12 0.59 -5.28 -13.27
C VAL A 12 -0.32 -6.04 -14.22
N GLN A 13 -0.66 -7.29 -13.90
CA GLN A 13 -1.50 -8.13 -14.77
C GLN A 13 -2.93 -7.59 -14.88
N GLU A 14 -3.43 -6.99 -13.81
CA GLU A 14 -4.79 -6.47 -13.71
C GLU A 14 -4.89 -4.98 -14.08
N ASP A 15 -3.76 -4.33 -14.40
CA ASP A 15 -3.69 -2.88 -14.65
C ASP A 15 -4.31 -2.07 -13.51
N ALA A 16 -3.93 -2.41 -12.28
CA ALA A 16 -4.56 -1.88 -11.08
C ALA A 16 -4.07 -0.46 -10.76
N ASP A 17 -5.02 0.46 -10.56
CA ASP A 17 -4.70 1.83 -10.13
C ASP A 17 -4.26 1.93 -8.65
N VAL A 18 -4.60 0.93 -7.83
CA VAL A 18 -4.37 0.94 -6.38
C VAL A 18 -3.92 -0.43 -5.86
N ILE A 19 -2.84 -0.44 -5.07
CA ILE A 19 -2.43 -1.57 -4.24
C ILE A 19 -2.74 -1.26 -2.78
N ALA A 20 -3.74 -1.92 -2.22
CA ALA A 20 -4.09 -1.82 -0.81
C ALA A 20 -3.68 -3.09 -0.05
N MET A 21 -2.71 -2.97 0.87
CA MET A 21 -2.20 -4.09 1.67
C MET A 21 -2.78 -4.07 3.09
N SER A 22 -3.17 -5.23 3.60
CA SER A 22 -3.61 -5.38 5.00
C SER A 22 -2.70 -6.36 5.74
N VAL A 23 -2.08 -5.93 6.85
CA VAL A 23 -1.16 -6.73 7.66
C VAL A 23 -1.57 -6.68 9.14
N LEU A 24 -1.91 -7.84 9.69
CA LEU A 24 -2.25 -8.01 11.12
C LEU A 24 -1.15 -8.76 11.91
N SER A 25 -0.08 -9.18 11.23
CA SER A 25 0.98 -10.01 11.80
C SER A 25 2.21 -9.23 12.30
N GLY A 26 2.16 -7.89 12.29
CA GLY A 26 3.31 -7.03 12.63
C GLY A 26 4.45 -7.02 11.60
N ALA A 27 4.25 -7.59 10.41
CA ALA A 27 5.28 -7.68 9.37
C ALA A 27 5.32 -6.47 8.41
N HIS A 28 4.59 -5.38 8.73
CA HIS A 28 4.43 -4.20 7.87
C HIS A 28 5.76 -3.53 7.54
N ASN A 29 6.69 -3.45 8.51
CA ASN A 29 8.02 -2.89 8.33
C ASN A 29 8.90 -3.63 7.31
N TYR A 30 8.56 -4.87 6.98
CA TYR A 30 9.26 -5.64 5.95
C TYR A 30 8.45 -5.71 4.65
N LEU A 31 7.15 -6.03 4.75
CA LEU A 31 6.32 -6.29 3.58
C LEU A 31 6.05 -5.02 2.76
N PHE A 32 5.76 -3.90 3.41
CA PHE A 32 5.39 -2.67 2.70
C PHE A 32 6.57 -2.08 1.94
N PRO A 33 7.77 -1.91 2.55
CA PRO A 33 8.93 -1.45 1.80
C PRO A 33 9.29 -2.39 0.65
N ARG A 34 9.19 -3.71 0.85
CA ARG A 34 9.51 -4.67 -0.22
C ARG A 34 8.57 -4.57 -1.42
N VAL A 35 7.27 -4.36 -1.18
CA VAL A 35 6.32 -4.07 -2.27
C VAL A 35 6.67 -2.78 -2.99
N MET A 36 7.01 -1.71 -2.25
CA MET A 36 7.43 -0.44 -2.85
C MET A 36 8.70 -0.54 -3.69
N GLU A 37 9.69 -1.32 -3.25
CA GLU A 37 10.89 -1.62 -4.02
C GLU A 37 10.54 -2.31 -5.35
N LEU A 38 9.73 -3.36 -5.30
CA LEU A 38 9.31 -4.13 -6.48
C LEU A 38 8.50 -3.30 -7.47
N VAL A 39 7.63 -2.42 -6.98
CA VAL A 39 6.89 -1.44 -7.79
C VAL A 39 7.85 -0.53 -8.55
N LYS A 40 8.86 0.01 -7.85
CA LYS A 40 9.90 0.86 -8.45
C LYS A 40 10.79 0.10 -9.44
N GLU A 41 11.22 -1.12 -9.10
CA GLU A 41 12.04 -1.98 -9.95
C GLU A 41 11.35 -2.30 -11.28
N LYS A 42 10.02 -2.46 -11.26
CA LYS A 42 9.20 -2.68 -12.46
C LYS A 42 8.85 -1.42 -13.24
N GLY A 43 9.24 -0.24 -12.75
CA GLY A 43 8.95 1.04 -13.38
C GLY A 43 7.47 1.44 -13.32
N ILE A 44 6.71 0.90 -12.36
CA ILE A 44 5.31 1.26 -12.16
C ILE A 44 5.28 2.60 -11.42
N THR A 45 4.66 3.62 -12.01
CA THR A 45 4.74 5.02 -11.50
C THR A 45 3.36 5.66 -11.28
N ASP A 46 2.31 4.94 -11.65
CA ASP A 46 0.92 5.34 -11.71
C ASP A 46 0.03 4.58 -10.71
N VAL A 47 0.59 3.68 -9.92
CA VAL A 47 -0.14 2.94 -8.88
C VAL A 47 -0.10 3.65 -7.52
N LEU A 48 -1.26 3.82 -6.90
CA LEU A 48 -1.38 4.29 -5.52
C LEU A 48 -1.15 3.12 -4.56
N VAL A 49 -0.11 3.18 -3.73
CA VAL A 49 0.15 2.12 -2.73
C VAL A 49 -0.27 2.60 -1.33
N MET A 50 -1.11 1.81 -0.67
CA MET A 50 -1.64 2.11 0.66
C MET A 50 -1.64 0.87 1.56
N GLY A 51 -1.68 1.10 2.87
CA GLY A 51 -1.60 0.06 3.88
C GLY A 51 -2.71 0.14 4.91
N GLY A 52 -2.98 -0.98 5.58
CA GLY A 52 -3.85 -1.03 6.74
C GLY A 52 -3.54 -2.21 7.66
N GLY A 53 -4.15 -2.20 8.84
CA GLY A 53 -3.98 -3.23 9.86
C GLY A 53 -3.60 -2.64 11.22
N ILE A 54 -2.95 -3.45 12.06
CA ILE A 54 -2.50 -3.02 13.40
C ILE A 54 -1.04 -2.58 13.28
N ILE A 55 -0.84 -1.28 13.05
CA ILE A 55 0.48 -0.67 12.81
C ILE A 55 0.72 0.38 13.91
N PRO A 56 1.80 0.26 14.70
CA PRO A 56 2.18 1.27 15.68
C PRO A 56 2.44 2.64 15.05
N ASP A 57 2.09 3.71 15.76
CA ASP A 57 2.28 5.09 15.26
C ASP A 57 3.74 5.41 14.94
N GLU A 58 4.70 4.81 15.65
CA GLU A 58 6.13 4.96 15.41
C GLU A 58 6.60 4.36 14.08
N ASP A 59 5.88 3.35 13.57
CA ASP A 59 6.19 2.69 12.30
C ASP A 59 5.57 3.41 11.10
N ILE A 60 4.60 4.30 11.31
CA ILE A 60 3.93 5.02 10.21
C ILE A 60 4.89 5.97 9.46
N PRO A 61 5.69 6.83 10.12
CA PRO A 61 6.62 7.73 9.42
C PRO A 61 7.63 7.04 8.47
N PRO A 62 8.34 5.95 8.86
CA PRO A 62 9.24 5.27 7.94
C PRO A 62 8.50 4.59 6.79
N LEU A 63 7.30 4.03 7.02
CA LEU A 63 6.48 3.44 5.96
C LEU A 63 6.01 4.49 4.94
N LYS A 64 5.58 5.67 5.39
CA LYS A 64 5.25 6.79 4.48
C LYS A 64 6.47 7.25 3.68
N SER A 65 7.63 7.30 4.33
CA SER A 65 8.90 7.65 3.67
C SER A 65 9.33 6.64 2.61
N ALA A 66 8.95 5.36 2.76
CA ALA A 66 9.16 4.33 1.74
C ALA A 66 8.29 4.51 0.48
N GLY A 67 7.23 5.34 0.58
CA GLY A 67 6.31 5.68 -0.51
C GLY A 67 4.89 5.13 -0.34
N ILE A 68 4.53 4.64 0.86
CA ILE A 68 3.15 4.29 1.19
C ILE A 68 2.35 5.58 1.38
N ALA A 69 1.30 5.78 0.58
CA ALA A 69 0.55 7.02 0.54
C ALA A 69 -0.29 7.25 1.82
N ALA A 70 -0.91 6.19 2.33
CA ALA A 70 -1.68 6.24 3.58
C ALA A 70 -1.65 4.90 4.32
N ILE A 71 -1.83 4.99 5.64
CA ILE A 71 -1.98 3.84 6.54
C ILE A 71 -3.28 4.00 7.30
N PHE A 72 -4.12 2.97 7.23
CA PHE A 72 -5.43 2.93 7.86
C PHE A 72 -5.45 1.92 9.01
N GLY A 73 -5.50 2.45 10.24
CA GLY A 73 -5.48 1.66 11.46
C GLY A 73 -6.85 1.09 11.85
N PRO A 74 -6.93 0.37 12.98
CA PRO A 74 -8.18 -0.15 13.50
C PRO A 74 -9.20 0.97 13.74
N GLY A 75 -10.45 0.77 13.30
CA GLY A 75 -11.52 1.74 13.48
C GLY A 75 -11.56 2.86 12.44
N THR A 76 -10.67 2.85 11.44
CA THR A 76 -10.79 3.76 10.28
C THR A 76 -12.14 3.55 9.59
N ASP A 77 -12.86 4.65 9.32
CA ASP A 77 -14.11 4.59 8.57
C ASP A 77 -13.85 4.24 7.10
N THR A 78 -14.69 3.36 6.54
CA THR A 78 -14.56 2.96 5.13
C THR A 78 -14.73 4.16 4.19
N GLY A 79 -15.54 5.15 4.56
CA GLY A 79 -15.71 6.41 3.84
C GLY A 79 -14.43 7.23 3.74
N ASP A 80 -13.59 7.22 4.77
CA ASP A 80 -12.28 7.89 4.74
C ASP A 80 -11.34 7.21 3.74
N ILE A 81 -11.34 5.88 3.72
CA ILE A 81 -10.56 5.08 2.76
C ILE A 81 -11.00 5.37 1.33
N ILE A 82 -12.32 5.37 1.08
CA ILE A 82 -12.90 5.67 -0.25
C ILE A 82 -12.54 7.08 -0.69
N SER A 83 -12.67 8.07 0.20
CA SER A 83 -12.38 9.47 -0.10
C SER A 83 -10.91 9.64 -0.44
N PHE A 84 -10.02 9.05 0.37
CA PHE A 84 -8.57 9.07 0.11
C PHE A 84 -8.22 8.50 -1.26
N ILE A 85 -8.76 7.32 -1.61
CA ILE A 85 -8.50 6.70 -2.92
C ILE A 85 -8.96 7.64 -4.05
N ARG A 86 -10.18 8.18 -3.98
CA ARG A 86 -10.72 9.07 -5.03
C ARG A 86 -9.92 10.35 -5.23
N GLU A 87 -9.32 10.88 -4.17
CA GLU A 87 -8.52 12.10 -4.19
C GLU A 87 -7.09 11.88 -4.69
N ASN A 88 -6.53 10.68 -4.47
CA ASN A 88 -5.10 10.42 -4.68
C ASN A 88 -4.80 9.46 -5.82
N VAL A 89 -5.78 8.71 -6.31
CA VAL A 89 -5.60 7.87 -7.50
C VAL A 89 -5.40 8.76 -8.72
N ARG A 90 -4.34 8.53 -9.48
CA ARG A 90 -4.13 9.23 -10.75
C ARG A 90 -5.09 8.63 -11.75
N LYS A 91 -5.87 9.46 -12.43
CA LYS A 91 -6.67 9.01 -13.56
C LYS A 91 -5.72 8.79 -14.73
N ASN A 92 -5.64 7.55 -15.20
CA ASN A 92 -5.06 7.19 -16.49
C ASN A 92 -5.86 7.81 -17.65
#